data_AF-A0A2E9WDC4-F1
#
_entry.id   AF-A0A2E9WDC4-F1
#
_cell.length_a   1.000
_cell.length_b   1.000
_cell.length_c   1.000
_cell.angle_alpha   90.00
_cell.angle_beta   90.00
_cell.angle_gamma   90.00
#
_symmetry.space_group_name_H-M   'P 1'
#
loop_
_entity.id
_entity.type
_entity.pdbx_description
1 polymer ?
#
loop_
_entity_poly.entity_id
_entity_poly.type
_entity_poly.pdbx_seq_one_letter_code
_entity_poly.pdbx_strand_id
1 'polypeptide(L)'
;MSGADTQMSRNDDAIVGPALTDQVPHAFDGGSAAWDGAMDPGSFLTRFVGSLGDLIARLQPRGYAETILIAAIWLHYRDGRNMVTRDDIRRVLRRQDHLRMPRNFSRDFHAALSRGYLESIENDDGFVVSRAGYQWFRAECN
;
A
#
# COMPACT_ATOMS: atom_id res chain seq x y z
N MET A 1 44.63 -53.44 19.13
CA MET A 1 43.40 -52.65 18.88
C MET A 1 43.90 -51.23 18.57
N SER A 2 44.27 -50.89 17.32
CA SER A 2 43.42 -50.46 16.18
C SER A 2 42.45 -49.33 16.57
N GLY A 3 42.39 -48.15 15.94
CA GLY A 3 43.07 -47.54 14.78
C GLY A 3 43.05 -46.01 14.94
N ALA A 4 43.99 -45.24 14.37
CA ALA A 4 44.13 -44.82 12.97
C ALA A 4 43.24 -43.61 12.59
N ASP A 5 43.93 -42.60 12.08
CA ASP A 5 43.54 -41.27 11.59
C ASP A 5 42.33 -41.22 10.64
N THR A 6 41.66 -40.06 10.56
CA THR A 6 41.17 -39.51 9.28
C THR A 6 40.96 -37.99 9.37
N GLN A 7 41.77 -37.28 8.59
CA GLN A 7 41.56 -35.92 8.09
C GLN A 7 41.20 -36.02 6.60
N MET A 8 40.10 -35.42 6.15
CA MET A 8 39.85 -34.87 4.78
C MET A 8 38.59 -33.98 4.89
N SER A 9 38.67 -32.66 4.72
CA SER A 9 38.69 -31.91 3.45
C SER A 9 37.47 -32.16 2.55
N ARG A 10 36.57 -31.17 2.45
CA ARG A 10 35.91 -30.85 1.18
C ARG A 10 35.41 -29.40 1.17
N ASN A 11 35.82 -28.71 0.11
CA ASN A 11 35.58 -27.31 -0.22
C ASN A 11 34.24 -27.08 -0.94
N ASP A 12 33.88 -25.80 -1.00
CA ASP A 12 33.15 -25.06 -2.04
C ASP A 12 31.75 -25.54 -2.48
N ASP A 13 30.75 -24.69 -2.28
CA ASP A 13 30.00 -24.05 -3.39
C ASP A 13 28.74 -23.33 -2.87
N ALA A 14 28.66 -22.02 -3.15
CA ALA A 14 27.52 -21.32 -3.75
C ALA A 14 27.39 -19.88 -3.24
N ILE A 15 27.91 -18.94 -4.04
CA ILE A 15 27.31 -17.61 -4.14
C ILE A 15 25.91 -17.79 -4.72
N VAL A 16 24.88 -17.38 -3.98
CA VAL A 16 23.58 -17.00 -4.54
C VAL A 16 23.28 -15.59 -4.08
N GLY A 17 23.07 -14.70 -5.05
CA GLY A 17 22.82 -13.28 -4.88
C GLY A 17 21.49 -12.94 -4.19
N PRO A 18 21.11 -11.65 -4.18
CA PRO A 18 20.13 -11.11 -3.27
C PRO A 18 18.71 -11.49 -3.73
N ALA A 19 18.02 -12.30 -2.92
CA ALA A 19 16.59 -12.54 -3.06
C ALA A 19 15.86 -11.98 -1.83
N LEU A 20 15.86 -10.65 -1.69
CA LEU A 20 14.73 -9.95 -1.09
C LEU A 20 13.76 -9.56 -2.21
N THR A 21 13.38 -10.55 -3.01
CA THR A 21 12.17 -10.49 -3.81
C THR A 21 10.99 -10.56 -2.85
N ASP A 22 10.33 -9.41 -2.73
CA ASP A 22 8.92 -9.33 -3.09
C ASP A 22 8.01 -10.25 -2.27
N GLN A 23 7.79 -9.85 -1.02
CA GLN A 23 6.61 -10.25 -0.27
C GLN A 23 5.85 -8.98 0.11
N VAL A 24 5.33 -8.30 -0.91
CA VAL A 24 4.10 -7.54 -0.74
C VAL A 24 3.04 -8.56 -0.35
N PRO A 25 2.31 -8.39 0.77
CA PRO A 25 1.31 -9.36 1.17
C PRO A 25 0.26 -9.48 0.07
N HIS A 26 0.11 -10.70 -0.44
CA HIS A 26 -1.05 -11.14 -1.22
C HIS A 26 -2.30 -11.06 -0.33
N ALA A 27 -2.81 -9.86 -0.08
CA ALA A 27 -4.10 -9.63 0.54
C ALA A 27 -5.14 -9.31 -0.53
N PHE A 28 -5.29 -10.21 -1.50
CA PHE A 28 -6.50 -10.35 -2.31
C PHE A 28 -6.54 -11.75 -2.96
N ASP A 29 -6.86 -12.78 -2.17
CA ASP A 29 -7.33 -14.07 -2.72
C ASP A 29 -8.82 -13.91 -3.07
N GLY A 30 -9.05 -13.13 -4.12
CA GLY A 30 -10.38 -12.68 -4.55
C GLY A 30 -10.47 -12.65 -6.05
N GLY A 31 -10.14 -13.76 -6.69
CA GLY A 31 -10.36 -14.01 -8.12
C GLY A 31 -9.41 -13.25 -9.05
N SER A 32 -8.66 -14.01 -9.83
CA SER A 32 -8.08 -13.53 -11.09
C SER A 32 -9.19 -13.13 -12.06
N ALA A 33 -9.84 -11.99 -11.82
CA ALA A 33 -10.48 -11.26 -12.89
C ALA A 33 -9.35 -10.72 -13.76
N ALA A 34 -9.27 -11.19 -15.00
CA ALA A 34 -8.44 -10.56 -16.02
C ALA A 34 -8.93 -9.11 -16.16
N TRP A 35 -8.26 -8.16 -15.50
CA TRP A 35 -8.58 -6.75 -15.58
C TRP A 35 -7.89 -6.18 -16.82
N ASP A 36 -8.68 -5.96 -17.86
CA ASP A 36 -8.26 -5.56 -19.20
C ASP A 36 -7.53 -4.19 -19.21
N GLY A 37 -6.30 -4.18 -19.72
CA GLY A 37 -5.56 -3.03 -20.29
C GLY A 37 -5.19 -1.80 -19.45
N ALA A 38 -5.89 -1.47 -18.36
CA ALA A 38 -5.63 -0.24 -17.58
C ALA A 38 -4.73 -0.53 -16.36
N MET A 39 -3.71 0.32 -16.15
CA MET A 39 -2.66 0.16 -15.14
C MET A 39 -3.23 -0.25 -13.77
N ASP A 40 -2.67 -1.32 -13.21
CA ASP A 40 -3.02 -1.80 -11.88
C ASP A 40 -2.54 -0.80 -10.80
N PRO A 41 -3.39 -0.36 -9.86
CA PRO A 41 -3.04 0.59 -8.81
C PRO A 41 -1.80 0.21 -7.99
N GLY A 42 -1.67 -1.07 -7.65
CA GLY A 42 -0.52 -1.58 -6.93
C GLY A 42 0.73 -1.40 -7.76
N SER A 43 0.71 -1.85 -9.01
CA SER A 43 1.81 -1.72 -9.97
C SER A 43 2.23 -0.27 -10.23
N PHE A 44 1.28 0.67 -10.28
CA PHE A 44 1.58 2.10 -10.38
C PHE A 44 2.32 2.60 -9.14
N LEU A 45 1.83 2.28 -7.93
CA LEU A 45 2.41 2.76 -6.68
C LEU A 45 3.77 2.13 -6.35
N THR A 46 3.97 0.87 -6.71
CA THR A 46 5.27 0.20 -6.54
C THR A 46 6.33 0.82 -7.47
N ARG A 47 5.93 1.27 -8.67
CA ARG A 47 6.83 1.95 -9.62
C ARG A 47 6.96 3.46 -9.36
N PHE A 48 6.03 4.05 -8.64
CA PHE A 48 6.06 5.46 -8.30
C PHE A 48 7.23 5.76 -7.34
N VAL A 49 8.14 6.64 -7.80
CA VAL A 49 9.27 7.14 -7.03
C VAL A 49 8.94 8.54 -6.53
N GLY A 50 8.60 8.65 -5.25
CA GLY A 50 8.23 9.91 -4.60
C GLY A 50 7.64 9.68 -3.20
N SER A 51 7.30 10.77 -2.52
CA SER A 51 6.55 10.77 -1.26
C SER A 51 5.04 10.70 -1.51
N LEU A 52 4.26 10.45 -0.45
CA LEU A 52 2.80 10.56 -0.51
C LEU A 52 2.37 11.99 -0.91
N GLY A 53 3.08 13.01 -0.44
CA GLY A 53 2.86 14.40 -0.84
C GLY A 53 3.01 14.62 -2.35
N ASP A 54 4.04 14.02 -2.96
CA ASP A 54 4.27 14.11 -4.41
C ASP A 54 3.16 13.41 -5.21
N LEU A 55 2.68 12.27 -4.71
CA LEU A 55 1.56 11.56 -5.32
C LEU A 55 0.28 12.39 -5.28
N ILE A 56 -0.02 13.01 -4.14
CA ILE A 56 -1.20 13.88 -4.00
C ILE A 56 -1.06 15.13 -4.88
N ALA A 57 0.13 15.72 -4.96
CA ALA A 57 0.39 16.87 -5.82
C ALA A 57 0.25 16.53 -7.31
N ARG A 58 0.60 15.30 -7.70
CA ARG A 58 0.44 14.80 -9.06
C ARG A 58 -1.03 14.54 -9.42
N LEU A 59 -1.79 13.90 -8.52
CA LEU A 59 -3.19 13.53 -8.77
C LEU A 59 -4.16 14.71 -8.58
N GLN A 60 -3.74 15.78 -7.89
CA GLN A 60 -4.54 16.99 -7.66
C GLN A 60 -6.01 16.71 -7.26
N PRO A 61 -6.26 15.96 -6.16
CA PRO A 61 -7.62 15.63 -5.74
C PRO A 61 -8.46 16.90 -5.51
N ARG A 62 -9.72 16.86 -5.93
CA ARG A 62 -10.71 17.94 -5.80
C ARG A 62 -11.08 18.23 -4.35
N GLY A 63 -10.82 17.29 -3.44
CA GLY A 63 -11.05 17.50 -2.02
C GLY A 63 -10.34 16.51 -1.10
N TYR A 64 -10.50 16.76 0.21
CA TYR A 64 -9.82 15.97 1.24
C TYR A 64 -10.34 14.54 1.36
N ALA A 65 -11.58 14.24 0.95
CA ALA A 65 -12.09 12.87 0.90
C ALA A 65 -11.26 11.99 -0.06
N GLU A 66 -10.87 12.55 -1.21
CA GLU A 66 -10.02 11.89 -2.19
C GLU A 66 -8.55 11.84 -1.72
N THR A 67 -8.08 12.90 -1.03
CA THR A 67 -6.77 12.89 -0.37
C THR A 67 -6.67 11.76 0.67
N ILE A 68 -7.73 11.53 1.44
CA ILE A 68 -7.85 10.44 2.43
C ILE A 68 -7.82 9.07 1.73
N LEU A 69 -8.54 8.93 0.61
CA LEU A 69 -8.50 7.72 -0.21
C LEU A 69 -7.07 7.43 -0.71
N ILE A 70 -6.39 8.42 -1.28
CA ILE A 70 -5.00 8.27 -1.76
C ILE A 70 -4.07 7.83 -0.62
N ALA A 71 -4.23 8.42 0.58
CA ALA A 71 -3.44 8.03 1.75
C ALA A 71 -3.73 6.60 2.23
N ALA A 72 -5.00 6.15 2.19
CA ALA A 72 -5.36 4.78 2.53
C ALA A 72 -4.73 3.78 1.54
N ILE A 73 -4.85 4.05 0.24
CA ILE A 73 -4.22 3.24 -0.81
C ILE A 73 -2.69 3.21 -0.63
N TRP A 74 -2.06 4.35 -0.34
CA TRP A 74 -0.64 4.45 -0.07
C TRP A 74 -0.20 3.52 1.08
N LEU A 75 -0.94 3.54 2.19
CA LEU A 75 -0.66 2.69 3.34
C LEU A 75 -0.84 1.20 3.03
N HIS A 76 -1.79 0.83 2.17
CA HIS A 76 -1.96 -0.57 1.75
C HIS A 76 -0.74 -1.06 0.96
N TYR A 77 -0.30 -0.31 -0.05
CA TYR A 77 0.74 -0.78 -0.97
C TYR A 77 2.17 -0.47 -0.54
N ARG A 78 2.42 0.69 0.07
CA ARG A 78 3.78 1.12 0.47
C ARG A 78 4.16 0.58 1.85
N ASP A 79 3.22 0.60 2.79
CA ASP A 79 3.44 0.12 4.16
C ASP A 79 3.02 -1.36 4.33
N GLY A 80 2.46 -1.99 3.29
CA GLY A 80 2.08 -3.41 3.30
C GLY A 80 0.94 -3.73 4.27
N ARG A 81 0.05 -2.76 4.55
CA ARG A 81 -1.01 -2.93 5.55
C ARG A 81 -2.26 -3.53 4.94
N ASN A 82 -2.80 -4.58 5.56
CA ASN A 82 -4.08 -5.18 5.11
C ASN A 82 -5.29 -4.30 5.45
N MET A 83 -5.22 -3.52 6.53
CA MET A 83 -6.22 -2.56 6.94
C MET A 83 -5.55 -1.27 7.44
N VAL A 84 -6.29 -0.16 7.42
CA VAL A 84 -5.80 1.13 7.91
C VAL A 84 -6.76 1.70 8.94
N THR A 85 -6.25 2.29 10.01
CA THR A 85 -7.09 3.02 10.95
C THR A 85 -7.22 4.48 10.54
N ARG A 86 -8.24 5.16 11.08
CA ARG A 86 -8.38 6.62 10.94
C ARG A 86 -7.13 7.37 11.41
N ASP A 87 -6.48 6.88 12.46
CA ASP A 87 -5.28 7.50 13.03
C ASP A 87 -4.04 7.26 12.18
N ASP A 88 -3.92 6.11 11.52
CA ASP A 88 -2.85 5.86 10.54
C ASP A 88 -2.91 6.85 9.38
N ILE A 89 -4.11 7.03 8.81
CA ILE A 89 -4.33 7.97 7.71
C ILE A 89 -4.04 9.40 8.15
N ARG A 90 -4.52 9.80 9.33
CA ARG A 90 -4.22 11.12 9.89
C ARG A 90 -2.72 11.31 10.09
N ARG A 91 -2.02 10.30 10.60
CA ARG A 91 -0.59 10.34 10.90
C ARG A 91 0.23 10.44 9.62
N VAL A 92 -0.06 9.65 8.59
CA VAL A 92 0.70 9.67 7.34
C VAL A 92 0.54 11.00 6.59
N LEU A 93 -0.67 11.57 6.60
CA LEU A 93 -0.93 12.88 6.00
C LEU A 93 -0.22 14.03 6.73
N ARG A 94 -0.17 14.00 8.07
CA ARG A 94 0.54 15.02 8.86
C ARG A 94 2.05 15.02 8.68
N ARG A 95 2.63 13.92 8.20
CA ARG A 95 4.07 13.78 7.96
C ARG A 95 4.51 14.36 6.61
N GLN A 96 3.57 14.80 5.78
CA GLN A 96 3.89 15.38 4.47
C GLN A 96 4.13 16.88 4.62
N ASP A 97 5.38 17.31 4.47
CA ASP A 97 5.80 18.71 4.71
C ASP A 97 5.04 19.72 3.82
N HIS A 98 4.71 19.32 2.59
CA HIS A 98 4.06 20.18 1.60
C HIS A 98 2.54 20.01 1.52
N LEU A 99 1.96 19.10 2.31
CA LEU A 99 0.53 18.85 2.27
C LEU A 99 -0.20 19.68 3.34
N ARG A 100 -1.13 20.51 2.89
CA ARG A 100 -2.03 21.21 3.82
C ARG A 100 -2.97 20.20 4.47
N MET A 101 -2.96 20.13 5.81
CA MET A 101 -3.90 19.27 6.54
C MET A 101 -5.35 19.77 6.40
N PRO A 102 -6.32 18.84 6.31
CA PRO A 102 -7.74 19.20 6.37
C PRO A 102 -8.06 19.90 7.70
N ARG A 103 -8.80 21.02 7.62
CA ARG A 103 -9.25 21.77 8.82
C ARG A 103 -10.15 20.92 9.72
N ASN A 104 -10.94 20.02 9.14
CA ASN A 104 -11.81 19.11 9.88
C ASN A 104 -11.66 17.69 9.33
N PHE A 105 -10.55 17.05 9.75
CA PHE A 105 -10.21 15.69 9.34
C PHE A 105 -11.37 14.70 9.55
N SER A 106 -12.06 14.76 10.70
CA SER A 106 -13.17 13.84 10.99
C SER A 106 -14.33 13.98 10.00
N ARG A 107 -14.71 15.21 9.64
CA ARG A 107 -15.75 15.45 8.62
C ARG A 107 -15.31 14.94 7.25
N ASP A 108 -14.08 15.24 6.85
CA ASP A 108 -13.58 14.88 5.53
C ASP A 108 -13.36 13.36 5.41
N PHE A 109 -13.01 12.70 6.52
CA PHE A 109 -12.98 11.23 6.64
C PHE A 109 -14.36 10.62 6.51
N HIS A 110 -15.36 11.19 7.19
CA HIS A 110 -16.75 10.75 7.01
C HIS A 110 -17.22 10.93 5.58
N ALA A 111 -16.83 12.03 4.90
CA ALA A 111 -17.14 12.22 3.48
C ALA A 111 -16.51 11.13 2.59
N ALA A 112 -15.31 10.64 2.89
CA ALA A 112 -14.71 9.52 2.18
C ALA A 112 -15.52 8.22 2.36
N LEU A 113 -16.04 7.96 3.57
CA LEU A 113 -16.95 6.86 3.86
C LEU A 113 -18.29 7.01 3.11
N SER A 114 -18.91 8.19 3.17
CA SER A 114 -20.20 8.45 2.51
C SER A 114 -20.12 8.35 0.98
N ARG A 115 -18.95 8.63 0.39
CA ARG A 115 -18.67 8.41 -1.04
C ARG A 115 -18.42 6.95 -1.38
N GLY A 116 -18.37 6.07 -0.38
CA GLY A 116 -18.09 4.65 -0.54
C GLY A 116 -16.65 4.37 -0.93
N TYR A 117 -15.68 5.23 -0.61
CA TYR A 117 -14.27 4.99 -0.93
C TYR A 117 -13.58 4.04 0.05
N LEU A 118 -14.03 4.05 1.30
CA LEU A 118 -13.53 3.19 2.36
C LEU A 118 -14.69 2.38 2.92
N GLU A 119 -14.42 1.13 3.25
CA GLU A 119 -15.35 0.22 3.91
C GLU A 119 -14.79 -0.10 5.31
N SER A 120 -15.65 -0.05 6.33
CA SER A 120 -15.27 -0.47 7.69
C SER A 120 -15.20 -1.99 7.76
N ILE A 121 -14.18 -2.51 8.45
CA ILE A 121 -14.15 -3.91 8.82
C ILE A 121 -14.99 -4.09 10.09
N GLU A 122 -15.85 -5.11 10.14
CA GLU A 122 -16.60 -5.40 11.36
C GLU A 122 -15.65 -5.82 12.49
N ASN A 123 -15.86 -5.24 13.68
CA ASN A 123 -15.16 -5.55 14.94
C ASN A 123 -13.73 -5.03 15.09
N ASP A 124 -13.13 -4.48 14.04
CA ASP A 124 -11.85 -3.80 14.09
C ASP A 124 -12.08 -2.36 13.62
N ASP A 125 -11.67 -1.33 14.38
CA ASP A 125 -11.76 0.10 14.01
C ASP A 125 -10.93 0.48 12.75
N GLY A 126 -10.62 -0.51 11.92
CA GLY A 126 -9.93 -0.44 10.65
C GLY A 126 -10.87 -0.32 9.46
N PHE A 127 -10.26 0.15 8.38
CA PHE A 127 -10.91 0.41 7.11
C PHE A 127 -10.08 -0.23 5.99
N VAL A 128 -10.76 -0.63 4.94
CA VAL A 128 -10.15 -1.05 3.67
C VAL A 128 -10.64 -0.15 2.55
N VAL A 129 -9.85 -0.03 1.49
CA VAL A 129 -10.27 0.67 0.29
C VAL A 129 -11.28 -0.19 -0.46
N SER A 130 -12.44 0.40 -0.76
CA SER A 130 -13.50 -0.28 -1.50
C SER A 130 -13.15 -0.45 -2.97
N ARG A 131 -13.96 -1.25 -3.68
CA ARG A 131 -13.92 -1.32 -5.14
C ARG A 131 -14.09 0.05 -5.79
N ALA A 132 -14.99 0.89 -5.29
CA ALA A 132 -15.24 2.23 -5.84
C ALA A 132 -14.04 3.16 -5.63
N GLY A 133 -13.34 3.05 -4.49
CA GLY A 133 -12.11 3.78 -4.21
C GLY A 133 -11.00 3.43 -5.21
N TYR A 134 -10.80 2.14 -5.48
CA TYR A 134 -9.82 1.70 -6.49
C TYR A 134 -10.19 2.13 -7.91
N GLN A 135 -11.48 2.08 -8.27
CA GLN A 135 -11.94 2.57 -9.57
C GLN A 135 -11.66 4.06 -9.77
N TRP A 136 -11.92 4.86 -8.74
CA TRP A 136 -11.58 6.28 -8.76
C TRP A 136 -10.09 6.49 -8.94
N PHE A 137 -9.25 5.81 -8.15
CA PHE A 137 -7.79 5.97 -8.23
C PHE A 137 -7.22 5.59 -9.60
N ARG A 138 -7.73 4.52 -10.22
CA ARG A 138 -7.33 4.15 -11.60
C ARG A 138 -7.67 5.23 -12.61
N ALA A 139 -8.85 5.84 -12.50
CA ALA A 139 -9.28 6.89 -13.42
C ALA A 139 -8.34 8.11 -13.35
N GLU A 140 -7.82 8.44 -12.17
CA GLU A 140 -6.90 9.57 -11.97
C GLU A 140 -5.43 9.25 -12.31
N CYS A 141 -5.06 7.96 -12.41
CA CYS A 141 -3.70 7.55 -12.78
C CYS A 141 -3.47 7.42 -14.29
N ASN A 142 -4.52 7.61 -15.10
CA ASN A 142 -4.53 7.43 -16.55
C ASN A 142 -4.10 8.72 -17.28
#